data_AF-A0A6B2P0C3-F1
#
_entry.id   AF-A0A6B2P0C3-F1
#
_cell.length_a   1.000
_cell.length_b   1.000
_cell.length_c   1.000
_cell.angle_alpha   90.00
_cell.angle_beta   90.00
_cell.angle_gamma   90.00
#
_symmetry.space_group_name_H-M   'P 1'
#
loop_
_entity.id
_entity.type
_entity.pdbx_description
1 polymer ?
#
loop_
_entity_poly.entity_id
_entity_poly.type
_entity_poly.pdbx_seq_one_letter_code
_entity_poly.pdbx_strand_id
1 'polypeptide(L)' 'MSGFDWPALMRAGMLGLRLTPEAFWRLTPAELRLMLGQGAGAAPMNRAGLDALLAAWPDKSEGEDHGGD' A
#
# COMPACT_ATOMS: atom_id res chain seq x y z
N MET A 1 6.93 12.08 10.35
CA MET A 1 6.51 10.99 9.44
C MET A 1 5.35 10.27 10.09
N SER A 2 4.10 10.55 9.71
CA SER A 2 2.98 9.72 10.19
C SER A 2 3.07 8.38 9.46
N GLY A 3 3.50 7.35 10.19
CA GLY A 3 3.46 5.99 9.67
C GLY A 3 2.03 5.61 9.27
N PHE A 4 1.91 4.68 8.34
CA PHE A 4 0.62 4.12 7.99
C PHE A 4 -0.05 3.54 9.25
N ASP A 5 -1.31 3.89 9.48
CA ASP A 5 -2.04 3.62 10.72
C ASP A 5 -2.55 2.17 10.77
N TRP A 6 -1.60 1.23 10.82
CA TRP A 6 -1.83 -0.21 10.87
C TRP A 6 -2.82 -0.65 11.96
N PRO A 7 -2.74 -0.13 13.21
CA PRO A 7 -3.70 -0.50 14.25
C PRO A 7 -5.13 -0.09 13.92
N ALA A 8 -5.33 1.03 13.20
CA ALA A 8 -6.65 1.44 12.75
C ALA A 8 -7.17 0.51 11.64
N LEU A 9 -6.31 0.14 10.69
CA LEU A 9 -6.68 -0.78 9.61
C LEU A 9 -7.07 -2.17 10.14
N MET A 10 -6.27 -2.73 11.06
CA MET A 10 -6.56 -4.04 11.65
C MET A 10 -7.86 -4.04 12.45
N ARG A 11 -8.15 -2.98 13.21
CA ARG A 11 -9.44 -2.84 13.91
C ARG A 11 -10.61 -2.74 12.93
N ALA A 12 -10.47 -1.96 11.85
CA ALA A 12 -11.52 -1.86 10.84
C ALA A 12 -11.79 -3.20 10.13
N GLY A 13 -10.75 -3.96 9.78
CA GLY A 13 -10.89 -5.26 9.13
C GLY A 13 -11.37 -6.39 10.06
N MET A 14 -10.67 -6.60 11.18
CA MET A 14 -10.93 -7.77 12.06
C MET A 14 -12.06 -7.53 13.06
N LEU A 15 -12.25 -6.29 13.55
CA LEU A 15 -13.36 -5.96 14.47
C LEU A 15 -14.56 -5.38 13.73
N GLY A 16 -14.34 -4.43 12.81
CA GLY A 16 -15.41 -3.76 12.08
C GLY A 16 -16.11 -4.68 11.07
N LEU A 17 -15.35 -5.27 10.15
CA LEU A 17 -15.86 -6.20 9.13
C LEU A 17 -15.95 -7.66 9.63
N ARG A 18 -15.49 -7.93 10.87
CA ARG A 18 -15.45 -9.28 11.49
C ARG A 18 -14.74 -10.32 10.62
N LEU A 19 -13.72 -9.90 9.87
CA LEU A 19 -12.91 -10.79 9.05
C LEU A 19 -12.01 -11.64 9.95
N THR A 20 -11.86 -12.92 9.61
CA THR A 20 -10.80 -13.73 10.20
C THR A 20 -9.43 -13.18 9.74
N PRO A 21 -8.36 -13.37 10.54
CA PRO A 21 -7.03 -12.90 10.15
C PRO A 21 -6.60 -13.42 8.77
N GLU A 22 -6.92 -14.67 8.47
CA GLU A 22 -6.64 -15.28 7.17
C GLU A 22 -7.40 -14.59 6.03
N ALA A 23 -8.70 -14.35 6.20
CA ALA A 23 -9.50 -13.65 5.18
C ALA A 23 -8.99 -12.23 4.96
N PHE A 24 -8.62 -11.52 6.03
CA PHE A 24 -8.05 -10.17 5.94
C PHE A 24 -6.76 -10.13 5.11
N TRP A 25 -5.85 -11.09 5.32
CA TRP A 25 -4.59 -11.16 4.56
C TRP A 25 -4.73 -11.71 3.14
N ARG A 26 -5.80 -12.46 2.86
CA ARG A 26 -6.11 -12.93 1.51
C ARG A 26 -6.72 -11.85 0.62
N LEU A 27 -7.32 -10.81 1.21
CA LEU A 27 -7.95 -9.74 0.45
C LEU A 27 -6.91 -8.82 -0.18
N THR A 28 -7.18 -8.38 -1.40
CA THR A 28 -6.44 -7.29 -1.99
C THR A 28 -6.80 -5.97 -1.28
N PRO A 29 -5.88 -4.98 -1.22
CA PRO A 29 -6.19 -3.67 -0.66
C PRO A 29 -7.40 -2.98 -1.32
N ALA A 30 -7.65 -3.26 -2.60
CA ALA A 30 -8.81 -2.75 -3.33
C ALA A 30 -10.14 -3.35 -2.81
N GLU A 31 -10.19 -4.66 -2.60
CA GLU A 31 -11.36 -5.34 -2.04
C GLU A 31 -11.62 -4.92 -0.59
N LEU A 32 -10.57 -4.78 0.22
CA LEU A 32 -10.70 -4.27 1.59
C LEU A 32 -11.29 -2.86 1.60
N ARG A 33 -10.80 -1.95 0.75
CA ARG A 33 -11.34 -0.59 0.62
C ARG A 33 -12.80 -0.57 0.19
N LEU A 34 -13.18 -1.46 -0.72
CA LEU A 34 -14.56 -1.60 -1.18
C LEU A 34 -15.47 -2.06 -0.03
N MET A 35 -15.06 -3.09 0.73
CA MET A 35 -15.80 -3.57 1.90
C MET A 35 -15.89 -2.54 3.03
N LEU A 36 -14.87 -1.69 3.19
CA LEU A 36 -14.88 -0.55 4.12
C LEU A 36 -15.78 0.62 3.66
N GLY A 37 -16.49 0.49 2.53
CA GLY A 37 -17.35 1.54 2.00
C GLY A 37 -16.59 2.72 1.38
N GLN A 38 -15.28 2.59 1.17
CA GLN A 38 -14.43 3.62 0.56
C GLN A 38 -14.38 3.54 -0.98
N GLY A 39 -15.33 2.81 -1.59
CA GLY A 39 -15.33 2.40 -2.99
C GLY A 39 -15.54 3.51 -4.04
N ALA A 40 -15.71 4.77 -3.65
CA ALA A 40 -16.06 5.85 -4.60
C ALA A 40 -14.99 6.94 -4.81
N GLY A 41 -13.83 6.88 -4.12
CA GLY A 41 -13.00 8.08 -3.95
C GLY A 41 -11.62 8.14 -4.62
N ALA A 42 -10.95 7.00 -4.86
CA ALA A 42 -9.61 7.05 -5.44
C ALA A 42 -9.67 6.81 -6.94
N ALA A 43 -9.60 7.89 -7.71
CA ALA A 43 -9.25 7.79 -9.12
C ALA A 43 -7.97 6.95 -9.24
N PRO A 44 -7.91 6.01 -10.20
CA PRO A 44 -6.69 5.25 -10.46
C PRO A 44 -5.54 6.24 -10.70
N MET A 45 -4.36 5.90 -10.15
CA MET A 45 -3.18 6.75 -10.25
C MET A 45 -2.91 7.06 -11.73
N ASN A 46 -2.88 8.35 -12.07
CA ASN A 46 -2.65 8.77 -13.44
C ASN A 46 -1.16 8.64 -13.81
N ARG A 47 -0.85 8.73 -15.10
CA ARG A 47 0.53 8.66 -15.61
C ARG A 47 1.47 9.62 -14.86
N ALA A 48 1.02 10.85 -14.64
CA ALA A 48 1.79 11.87 -13.94
C ALA A 48 2.13 11.47 -12.49
N GLY A 49 1.21 10.80 -11.79
CA GLY A 49 1.46 10.26 -10.45
C GLY A 49 2.50 9.15 -10.46
N LEU A 50 2.49 8.28 -11.47
CA LEU A 50 3.54 7.27 -11.65
C LEU A 50 4.90 7.88 -11.94
N ASP A 51 4.97 8.86 -12.86
CA ASP A 51 6.22 9.54 -13.19
C ASP A 51 6.80 10.28 -11.97
N ALA A 52 5.94 10.86 -11.11
CA ALA A 52 6.35 11.47 -9.85
C ALA A 52 6.92 10.45 -8.84
N LEU A 53 6.36 9.23 -8.77
CA LEU A 53 6.91 8.16 -7.93
C LEU A 53 8.27 7.69 -8.44
N LEU A 54 8.41 7.49 -9.75
CA LEU A 54 9.67 7.07 -10.36
C LEU A 54 10.79 8.10 -10.13
N ALA A 55 10.46 9.39 -10.14
CA ALA A 55 11.41 10.46 -9.83
C ALA A 55 11.77 10.54 -8.35
N ALA A 56 10.81 10.27 -7.45
CA ALA A 56 11.01 10.34 -6.01
C ALA A 56 11.71 9.10 -5.42
N TRP A 57 11.53 7.93 -6.05
CA TRP A 57 12.19 6.68 -5.70
C TRP A 57 12.86 6.08 -6.93
N PRO A 58 13.96 6.68 -7.41
CA PRO A 58 14.74 6.09 -8.48
C PRO A 58 15.38 4.80 -7.95
N ASP A 59 15.19 3.70 -8.68
CA ASP A 59 15.85 2.45 -8.34
C ASP A 59 17.37 2.65 -8.36
N LYS A 60 18.03 2.34 -7.25
CA LYS A 60 19.49 2.16 -7.24
C LYS A 60 19.78 0.82 -7.87
N SER A 61 20.45 0.83 -9.02
CA SER A 61 21.12 -0.36 -9.52
C SER A 61 22.20 -0.76 -8.50
N GLU A 62 21.98 -1.85 -7.76
CA GLU A 62 23.04 -2.59 -7.08
C GLU A 62 24.02 -3.11 -8.15
N GLY A 63 24.95 -2.25 -8.54
CA GLY A 63 25.89 -2.51 -9.62
C GLY A 63 27.00 -1.48 -9.80
N GLU A 64 27.11 -0.48 -8.92
CA GLU A 64 28.28 0.41 -8.91
C GLU A 64 29.07 0.21 -7.61
N ASP A 65 30.09 -0.63 -7.77
CA ASP A 65 31.37 -0.68 -7.05
C ASP A 65 31.42 -1.32 -5.66
N HIS A 66 31.43 -2.66 -5.65
CA HIS A 66 32.25 -3.41 -4.68
C HIS A 66 33.61 -3.73 -5.31
N GLY A 67 34.36 -2.70 -5.66
CA GLY A 67 35.77 -2.77 -6.02
C GLY A 67 36.58 -1.86 -5.10
N GLY A 68 37.36 -2.45 -4.18
CA GLY A 68 38.39 -1.69 -3.47
C GLY A 68 38.74 -2.18 -2.06
N ASP A 69 39.74 -3.04 -2.01
CA ASP A 69 40.67 -3.42 -0.90
C ASP A 69 40.13 -4.27 0.27
#